data_AF-A0A285EYC8-F1
#
_entry.id   AF-A0A285EYC8-F1
#
_cell.length_a   1.000
_cell.length_b   1.000
_cell.length_c   1.000
_cell.angle_alpha   90.00
_cell.angle_beta   90.00
_cell.angle_gamma   90.00
#
_symmetry.space_group_name_H-M   'P 1'
#
loop_
_entity.id
_entity.type
_entity.pdbx_description
1 polymer ?
#
loop_
_entity_poly.entity_id
_entity_poly.type
_entity_poly.pdbx_seq_one_letter_code
_entity_poly.pdbx_strand_id
1 'polypeptide(L)'
;MNSTIKAKSNGETLEEHTSKCLSVFSNLKEIYSELDQFTKYPYFYTDIFNALFFHDFGKAANGFQEALESKKSRWKYRHEILSVNFVDCLNNHDLDFTKAMVLTHHKNIDELWDYFEDEYSIGNNFEYKMEEIRNNLSSLNQLIAKYPQF
;
A
#
# COMPACT_ATOMS: atom_id res chain seq x y z
N MET A 1 22.36 6.07 -5.18
CA MET A 1 21.76 7.08 -4.28
C MET A 1 20.43 6.51 -3.81
N ASN A 2 20.18 6.37 -2.52
CA ASN A 2 18.87 5.91 -2.04
C ASN A 2 17.87 7.06 -2.24
N SER A 3 16.92 6.87 -3.16
CA SER A 3 15.84 7.82 -3.38
C SER A 3 14.83 7.72 -2.23
N THR A 4 14.46 8.85 -1.65
CA THR A 4 13.41 8.94 -0.65
C THR A 4 12.05 8.88 -1.34
N ILE A 5 11.23 7.88 -1.04
CA ILE A 5 9.88 7.74 -1.60
C ILE A 5 8.95 8.73 -0.88
N LYS A 6 8.26 9.60 -1.64
CA LYS A 6 7.26 10.54 -1.13
C LYS A 6 5.87 9.90 -1.12
N ALA A 7 5.10 10.13 -0.06
CA ALA A 7 3.68 9.79 0.01
C ALA A 7 2.76 10.95 -0.44
N LYS A 8 3.21 12.19 -0.26
CA LYS A 8 2.44 13.42 -0.55
C LYS A 8 3.30 14.47 -1.23
N SER A 9 2.65 15.41 -1.93
CA SER A 9 3.30 16.51 -2.65
C SER A 9 3.93 17.57 -1.74
N ASN A 10 3.60 17.59 -0.44
CA ASN A 10 4.22 18.47 0.56
C ASN A 10 5.59 17.95 1.06
N GLY A 11 6.07 16.82 0.55
CA GLY A 11 7.34 16.22 0.93
C GLY A 11 7.26 15.15 2.02
N GLU A 12 6.08 14.87 2.58
CA GLU A 12 5.89 13.74 3.49
C GLU A 12 6.32 12.44 2.80
N THR A 13 7.21 11.70 3.46
CA THR A 13 7.77 10.44 2.97
C THR A 13 6.81 9.27 3.20
N LEU A 14 6.99 8.19 2.46
CA LEU A 14 6.23 6.95 2.66
C LEU A 14 6.37 6.42 4.09
N GLU A 15 7.59 6.40 4.63
CA GLU A 15 7.83 5.93 6.00
C GLU A 15 7.14 6.81 7.05
N GLU A 16 7.22 8.13 6.93
CA GLU A 16 6.51 9.06 7.82
C GLU A 16 4.99 8.86 7.73
N HIS A 17 4.46 8.68 6.52
CA HIS A 17 3.03 8.45 6.30
C HIS A 17 2.56 7.16 6.98
N THR A 18 3.24 6.05 6.71
CA THR A 18 2.95 4.74 7.33
C THR A 18 3.05 4.82 8.85
N SER A 19 4.09 5.49 9.38
CA SER A 19 4.28 5.66 10.83
C SER A 19 3.13 6.43 11.48
N LYS A 20 2.63 7.49 10.84
CA LYS A 20 1.47 8.26 11.33
C LYS A 20 0.20 7.42 11.36
N CYS A 21 -0.07 6.66 10.30
CA CYS A 21 -1.21 5.75 10.24
C CYS A 21 -1.14 4.68 11.35
N LEU A 22 0.02 4.06 11.54
CA LEU A 22 0.23 3.06 12.59
C LEU A 22 0.13 3.64 14.00
N SER A 23 0.55 4.88 14.21
CA SER A 23 0.36 5.58 15.49
C SER A 23 -1.13 5.79 15.81
N VAL A 24 -1.94 6.21 14.81
CA VAL A 24 -3.40 6.32 14.99
C VAL A 24 -4.02 4.96 15.26
N PHE A 25 -3.59 3.92 14.54
CA PHE A 25 -4.04 2.55 14.77
C PHE A 25 -3.72 2.05 16.17
N SER A 26 -2.52 2.31 16.69
CA SER A 26 -2.15 1.97 18.08
C SER A 26 -3.12 2.58 19.09
N ASN A 27 -3.40 3.88 18.94
CA ASN A 27 -4.36 4.57 19.82
C ASN A 27 -5.78 3.97 19.72
N LEU A 28 -6.23 3.63 18.51
CA LEU A 28 -7.54 3.00 18.31
C LEU A 28 -7.60 1.59 18.92
N LYS A 29 -6.54 0.81 18.77
CA LYS A 29 -6.41 -0.52 19.39
C LYS A 29 -6.42 -0.43 20.91
N GLU A 30 -5.81 0.60 21.51
CA GLU A 30 -5.87 0.82 22.95
C GLU A 30 -7.28 1.16 23.43
N ILE A 31 -7.98 2.05 22.71
CA ILE A 31 -9.36 2.45 23.05
C ILE A 31 -10.33 1.27 22.91
N TYR A 32 -10.14 0.44 21.88
CA TYR A 32 -11.09 -0.60 21.49
C TYR A 32 -10.52 -2.01 21.66
N SER A 33 -9.70 -2.25 22.67
CA SER A 33 -8.84 -3.44 22.84
C SER A 33 -9.51 -4.82 22.68
N GLU A 34 -10.83 -4.93 22.81
CA GLU A 34 -11.62 -6.16 22.69
C GLU A 34 -12.34 -6.34 21.33
N LEU A 35 -12.07 -5.52 20.31
CA LEU A 35 -12.76 -5.62 19.01
C LEU A 35 -12.54 -6.94 18.27
N ASP A 36 -11.35 -7.55 18.39
CA ASP A 36 -11.07 -8.88 17.85
C ASP A 36 -12.01 -9.95 18.45
N GLN A 37 -12.30 -9.84 19.75
CA GLN A 37 -13.25 -10.71 20.43
C GLN A 37 -14.69 -10.41 20.02
N PHE A 38 -15.06 -9.12 19.94
CA PHE A 38 -16.40 -8.68 19.54
C PHE A 38 -16.74 -9.12 18.11
N THR A 39 -15.79 -8.98 17.18
CA THR A 39 -15.91 -9.43 15.78
C THR A 39 -15.76 -10.93 15.62
N LYS A 40 -15.27 -11.64 16.66
CA LYS A 40 -14.91 -13.06 16.63
C LYS A 40 -13.86 -13.37 15.56
N TYR A 41 -12.97 -12.41 15.29
CA TYR A 41 -11.92 -12.53 14.30
C TYR A 41 -10.55 -12.31 14.98
N PRO A 42 -9.85 -13.39 15.37
CA PRO A 42 -8.60 -13.30 16.15
C PRO A 42 -7.48 -12.52 15.46
N TYR A 43 -7.49 -12.44 14.13
CA TYR A 43 -6.49 -11.74 13.34
C TYR A 43 -6.83 -10.28 13.07
N PHE A 44 -7.95 -9.75 13.63
CA PHE A 44 -8.46 -8.40 13.35
C PHE A 44 -7.38 -7.32 13.40
N TYR A 45 -6.64 -7.27 14.50
CA TYR A 45 -5.59 -6.27 14.66
C TYR A 45 -4.37 -6.53 13.80
N THR A 46 -3.97 -7.79 13.63
CA THR A 46 -2.81 -8.16 12.83
C THR A 46 -3.06 -7.83 11.36
N ASP A 47 -4.22 -8.15 10.81
CA ASP A 47 -4.55 -7.89 9.41
C ASP A 47 -4.69 -6.40 9.12
N ILE A 48 -5.28 -5.62 10.04
CA ILE A 48 -5.34 -4.16 9.89
C ILE A 48 -3.93 -3.55 9.93
N PHE A 49 -3.09 -4.01 10.86
CA PHE A 49 -1.69 -3.57 10.92
C PHE A 49 -0.96 -3.85 9.62
N ASN A 50 -1.06 -5.09 9.11
CA ASN A 50 -0.44 -5.50 7.86
C ASN A 50 -0.93 -4.63 6.70
N ALA A 51 -2.24 -4.41 6.61
CA ALA A 51 -2.82 -3.60 5.55
C ALA A 51 -2.33 -2.15 5.62
N LEU A 52 -2.33 -1.53 6.80
CA LEU A 52 -1.83 -0.18 7.00
C LEU A 52 -0.33 -0.06 6.66
N PHE A 53 0.46 -1.08 6.96
CA PHE A 53 1.87 -1.08 6.62
C PHE A 53 2.08 -1.06 5.09
N PHE A 54 1.38 -1.92 4.35
CA PHE A 54 1.59 -2.10 2.91
C PHE A 54 0.73 -1.20 2.01
N HIS A 55 -0.34 -0.57 2.50
CA HIS A 55 -1.38 0.05 1.65
C HIS A 55 -0.86 1.02 0.57
N ASP A 56 0.23 1.73 0.88
CA ASP A 56 0.78 2.80 0.05
C ASP A 56 2.08 2.42 -0.68
N PHE A 57 2.52 1.16 -0.62
CA PHE A 57 3.80 0.74 -1.23
C PHE A 57 3.86 0.98 -2.74
N GLY A 58 2.73 0.89 -3.44
CA GLY A 58 2.61 1.21 -4.86
C GLY A 58 2.93 2.67 -5.21
N LYS A 59 2.98 3.59 -4.23
CA LYS A 59 3.44 4.97 -4.44
C LYS A 59 4.91 5.05 -4.83
N ALA A 60 5.67 3.99 -4.59
CA ALA A 60 7.06 3.88 -5.06
C ALA A 60 7.19 3.80 -6.59
N ALA A 61 6.09 3.73 -7.35
CA ALA A 61 6.15 3.73 -8.80
C ALA A 61 6.70 5.07 -9.29
N ASN A 62 7.68 5.05 -10.20
CA ASN A 62 8.27 6.26 -10.76
C ASN A 62 7.20 7.21 -11.32
N GLY A 63 6.18 6.70 -12.02
CA GLY A 63 5.11 7.54 -12.54
C GLY A 63 4.27 8.22 -11.44
N PHE A 64 4.07 7.56 -10.29
CA PHE A 64 3.43 8.18 -9.13
C PHE A 64 4.33 9.28 -8.54
N GLN A 65 5.62 9.00 -8.36
CA GLN A 65 6.59 9.97 -7.83
C GLN A 65 6.71 11.21 -8.73
N GLU A 66 6.79 11.02 -10.05
CA GLU A 66 6.81 12.10 -11.05
C GLU A 66 5.52 12.93 -11.04
N ALA A 67 4.36 12.30 -10.81
CA ALA A 67 3.08 13.00 -10.70
C ALA A 67 2.93 13.81 -9.40
N LEU A 68 3.62 13.42 -8.33
CA LEU A 68 3.70 14.23 -7.11
C LEU A 68 4.52 15.51 -7.33
N GLU A 69 5.56 15.44 -8.16
CA GLU A 69 6.48 16.55 -8.42
C GLU A 69 6.00 17.46 -9.54
N SER A 70 5.53 16.86 -10.64
CA SER A 70 5.06 17.58 -11.80
C SER A 70 3.55 17.79 -11.68
N LYS A 71 3.12 19.05 -11.49
CA LYS A 71 1.70 19.43 -11.55
C LYS A 71 1.09 19.27 -12.96
N LYS A 72 1.80 18.65 -13.90
CA LYS A 72 1.51 18.63 -15.34
C LYS A 72 1.15 17.25 -15.87
N SER A 73 1.70 16.16 -15.34
CA SER A 73 1.36 14.80 -15.77
C SER A 73 0.54 14.08 -14.70
N ARG A 74 -0.57 13.48 -15.11
CA ARG A 74 -1.36 12.59 -14.24
C ARG A 74 -0.90 11.16 -14.46
N TRP A 75 -0.49 10.48 -13.39
CA TRP A 75 -0.30 9.04 -13.43
C TRP A 75 -1.66 8.35 -13.46
N LYS A 76 -2.01 7.76 -14.61
CA LYS A 76 -3.31 7.10 -14.85
C LYS A 76 -3.30 5.65 -14.39
N TYR A 77 -2.88 5.40 -13.15
CA TYR A 77 -2.91 4.09 -12.52
C TYR A 77 -3.21 4.22 -11.02
N ARG A 78 -3.53 3.10 -10.38
CA ARG A 78 -3.91 3.03 -8.97
C ARG A 78 -2.77 2.40 -8.17
N HIS A 79 -2.33 3.06 -7.11
CA HIS A 79 -1.18 2.57 -6.35
C HIS A 79 -1.57 1.38 -5.47
N GLU A 80 -2.82 1.31 -4.99
CA GLU A 80 -3.35 0.16 -4.26
C GLU A 80 -3.21 -1.18 -5.00
N ILE A 81 -3.36 -1.16 -6.34
CA ILE A 81 -3.22 -2.35 -7.20
C ILE A 81 -1.76 -2.83 -7.21
N LEU A 82 -0.80 -1.92 -7.10
CA LEU A 82 0.62 -2.30 -6.97
C LEU A 82 0.96 -2.70 -5.52
N SER A 83 0.42 -1.97 -4.54
CA SER A 83 0.64 -2.20 -3.10
C SER A 83 0.27 -3.62 -2.67
N VAL A 84 -0.83 -4.18 -3.19
CA VAL A 84 -1.36 -5.48 -2.75
C VAL A 84 -0.36 -6.63 -2.88
N ASN A 85 0.56 -6.57 -3.85
CA ASN A 85 1.55 -7.62 -4.07
C ASN A 85 2.65 -7.64 -2.99
N PHE A 86 2.90 -6.51 -2.31
CA PHE A 86 3.88 -6.46 -1.23
C PHE A 86 3.41 -7.17 0.04
N VAL A 87 2.10 -7.43 0.17
CA VAL A 87 1.54 -8.24 1.26
C VAL A 87 2.11 -9.66 1.24
N ASP A 88 2.46 -10.18 0.06
CA ASP A 88 3.06 -11.52 -0.09
C ASP A 88 4.43 -11.67 0.58
N CYS A 89 5.08 -10.56 0.98
CA CYS A 89 6.31 -10.60 1.77
C CYS A 89 6.11 -11.18 3.19
N LEU A 90 4.88 -11.28 3.69
CA LEU A 90 4.58 -11.77 5.04
C LEU A 90 4.69 -13.29 5.21
N ASN A 91 4.82 -14.07 4.12
CA ASN A 91 4.94 -15.54 4.15
C ASN A 91 3.94 -16.23 5.09
N ASN A 92 2.68 -15.81 5.09
CA ASN A 92 1.60 -16.35 5.92
C ASN A 92 0.56 -17.12 5.08
N HIS A 93 -0.22 -18.01 5.71
CA HIS A 93 -1.12 -18.96 5.03
C HIS A 93 -2.45 -18.36 4.56
N ASP A 94 -2.93 -17.28 5.18
CA ASP A 94 -4.13 -16.55 4.78
C ASP A 94 -3.85 -15.05 4.86
N LEU A 95 -3.91 -14.37 3.72
CA LEU A 95 -3.65 -12.94 3.58
C LEU A 95 -4.79 -12.24 2.83
N ASP A 96 -5.90 -12.93 2.56
CA ASP A 96 -6.95 -12.43 1.66
C ASP A 96 -7.62 -11.18 2.22
N PHE A 97 -7.87 -11.16 3.53
CA PHE A 97 -8.48 -10.00 4.18
C PHE A 97 -7.53 -8.79 4.22
N THR A 98 -6.25 -9.02 4.52
CA THR A 98 -5.20 -8.00 4.41
C THR A 98 -5.11 -7.44 2.98
N LYS A 99 -5.05 -8.32 1.97
CA LYS A 99 -4.98 -7.93 0.55
C LYS A 99 -6.22 -7.15 0.13
N ALA A 100 -7.42 -7.57 0.56
CA ALA A 100 -8.66 -6.87 0.30
C ALA A 100 -8.64 -5.45 0.87
N MET A 101 -8.24 -5.29 2.15
CA MET A 101 -8.11 -3.96 2.77
C MET A 101 -7.11 -3.06 2.05
N VAL A 102 -5.95 -3.60 1.64
CA VAL A 102 -4.98 -2.85 0.84
C VAL A 102 -5.56 -2.44 -0.50
N LEU A 103 -6.20 -3.38 -1.21
CA LEU A 103 -6.74 -3.13 -2.54
C LEU A 103 -7.87 -2.10 -2.49
N THR A 104 -8.71 -2.12 -1.45
CA THR A 104 -9.92 -1.28 -1.37
C THR A 104 -9.78 -0.03 -0.51
N HIS A 105 -8.56 0.38 -0.12
CA HIS A 105 -8.40 1.51 0.82
C HIS A 105 -8.83 2.87 0.23
N HIS A 106 -8.98 2.97 -1.09
CA HIS A 106 -9.47 4.19 -1.76
C HIS A 106 -10.76 4.00 -2.57
N LYS A 107 -10.98 2.82 -3.15
CA LYS A 107 -12.10 2.49 -4.05
C LYS A 107 -12.62 1.10 -3.69
N ASN A 108 -13.89 0.82 -3.95
CA ASN A 108 -14.38 -0.55 -3.83
C ASN A 108 -13.92 -1.41 -5.02
N ILE A 109 -14.18 -2.73 -4.97
CA ILE A 109 -13.73 -3.66 -6.00
C ILE A 109 -14.36 -3.39 -7.38
N ASP A 110 -15.64 -2.99 -7.42
CA ASP A 110 -16.36 -2.71 -8.65
C ASP A 110 -15.71 -1.53 -9.41
N GLU A 111 -15.27 -0.51 -8.68
CA GLU A 111 -14.56 0.64 -9.24
C GLU A 111 -13.11 0.35 -9.66
N LEU A 112 -12.53 -0.75 -9.18
CA LEU A 112 -11.18 -1.18 -9.56
C LEU A 112 -11.18 -2.07 -10.80
N TRP A 113 -12.32 -2.67 -11.13
CA TRP A 113 -12.52 -3.52 -12.30
C TRP A 113 -12.04 -2.87 -13.60
N ASP A 114 -12.34 -1.59 -13.80
CA ASP A 114 -11.89 -0.80 -14.97
C ASP A 114 -10.36 -0.77 -15.15
N TYR A 115 -9.59 -0.91 -14.07
CA TYR A 115 -8.12 -0.93 -14.11
C TYR A 115 -7.55 -2.32 -14.36
N PHE A 116 -8.36 -3.37 -14.16
CA PHE A 116 -8.02 -4.74 -14.50
C PHE A 116 -8.41 -5.10 -15.93
N GLU A 117 -9.53 -4.57 -16.43
CA GLU A 117 -10.14 -4.97 -17.72
C GLU A 117 -10.00 -4.00 -18.89
N ASP A 118 -9.34 -2.84 -18.72
CA ASP A 118 -9.33 -1.72 -19.70
C ASP A 118 -9.37 -2.16 -21.18
N GLU A 119 -10.55 -2.02 -21.79
CA GLU A 119 -10.97 -2.47 -23.13
C GLU A 119 -10.17 -1.81 -24.27
N TYR A 120 -9.32 -0.82 -23.96
CA TYR A 120 -8.49 -0.06 -24.89
C TYR A 120 -6.98 -0.28 -24.75
N SER A 121 -6.54 -1.19 -23.87
CA SER A 121 -5.12 -1.49 -23.69
C SER A 121 -4.85 -3.00 -23.74
N ILE A 122 -4.23 -3.41 -24.85
CA ILE A 122 -3.46 -4.64 -25.03
C ILE A 122 -2.73 -5.00 -23.71
N GLY A 123 -2.83 -6.26 -23.28
CA GLY A 123 -2.45 -6.75 -21.94
C GLY A 123 -1.07 -6.40 -21.37
N ASN A 124 -0.86 -6.85 -20.12
CA ASN A 124 0.31 -6.66 -19.24
C ASN A 124 0.47 -5.28 -18.58
N ASN A 125 -0.61 -4.53 -18.30
CA ASN A 125 -0.52 -3.26 -17.57
C ASN A 125 0.05 -3.45 -16.15
N PHE A 126 -0.37 -4.49 -15.43
CA PHE A 126 0.13 -4.74 -14.08
C PHE A 126 1.64 -5.03 -14.03
N GLU A 127 2.14 -5.98 -14.83
CA GLU A 127 3.58 -6.31 -14.86
C GLU A 127 4.43 -5.12 -15.28
N TYR A 128 3.99 -4.39 -16.33
CA TYR A 128 4.66 -3.17 -16.76
C TYR A 128 4.66 -2.08 -15.68
N LYS A 129 3.54 -1.92 -14.96
CA LYS A 129 3.44 -0.96 -13.86
C LYS A 129 4.26 -1.38 -12.65
N MET A 130 4.42 -2.67 -12.41
CA MET A 130 5.30 -3.17 -11.35
C MET A 130 6.77 -2.84 -11.63
N GLU A 131 7.18 -2.82 -12.90
CA GLU A 131 8.54 -2.38 -13.28
C GLU A 131 8.81 -0.91 -12.90
N GLU A 132 7.79 -0.06 -12.78
CA GLU A 132 7.97 1.32 -12.28
C GLU A 132 8.46 1.37 -10.83
N ILE A 133 8.31 0.30 -10.04
CA ILE A 133 8.78 0.21 -8.66
C ILE A 133 10.29 -0.09 -8.59
N ARG A 134 10.88 -0.70 -9.64
CA ARG A 134 12.24 -1.26 -9.62
C ARG A 134 13.30 -0.31 -9.06
N ASN A 135 13.23 0.96 -9.44
CA ASN A 135 14.20 1.98 -9.01
C ASN A 135 14.12 2.31 -7.50
N ASN A 136 12.97 2.07 -6.89
CA ASN A 136 12.69 2.36 -5.48
C ASN A 136 12.64 1.10 -4.60
N LEU A 137 12.89 -0.08 -5.16
CA LEU A 137 12.85 -1.37 -4.44
C LEU A 137 13.82 -1.41 -3.25
N SER A 138 15.02 -0.83 -3.37
CA SER A 138 15.98 -0.73 -2.27
C SER A 138 15.40 0.04 -1.07
N SER A 139 14.70 1.14 -1.34
CA SER A 139 14.06 1.96 -0.30
C SER A 139 12.86 1.24 0.33
N LEU A 140 12.07 0.52 -0.47
CA LEU A 140 11.00 -0.34 0.07
C LEU A 140 11.56 -1.47 0.95
N ASN A 141 12.65 -2.13 0.55
CA ASN A 141 13.29 -3.16 1.36
C ASN A 141 13.79 -2.62 2.70
N GLN A 142 14.29 -1.38 2.74
CA GLN A 142 14.66 -0.71 4.00
C GLN A 142 13.45 -0.47 4.90
N LEU A 143 12.30 -0.11 4.32
CA LEU A 143 11.05 0.04 5.07
C LEU A 143 10.54 -1.31 5.57
N ILE A 144 10.53 -2.36 4.73
CA ILE A 144 10.17 -3.74 5.12
C ILE A 144 11.06 -4.24 6.25
N ALA A 145 12.37 -3.93 6.24
CA ALA A 145 13.27 -4.32 7.32
C ALA A 145 12.90 -3.69 8.69
N LYS A 146 12.14 -2.58 8.68
CA LYS A 146 11.59 -1.95 9.89
C LYS A 146 10.24 -2.52 10.32
N TYR A 147 9.61 -3.38 9.51
CA TYR A 147 8.32 -4.00 9.81
C TYR A 147 8.22 -4.58 11.24
N PRO A 148 9.24 -5.31 11.77
CA PRO A 148 9.17 -5.85 13.13
C PRO A 148 9.31 -4.80 14.25
N GLN A 149 9.63 -3.55 13.90
CA GLN A 149 9.90 -2.46 14.85
C GLN A 149 8.68 -1.55 15.07
N PHE A 150 7.64 -1.72 14.24
CA PHE A 150 6.34 -1.06 14.39
C PHE A 150 5.42 -1.89 15.29
#